data_AF-A0AAX2A4H4-F1
#
_entry.id   AF-A0AAX2A4H4-F1
#
_cell.length_a   1.000
_cell.length_b   1.000
_cell.length_c   1.000
_cell.angle_alpha   90.00
_cell.angle_beta   90.00
_cell.angle_gamma   90.00
#
_symmetry.space_group_name_H-M   'P 1'
#
loop_
_entity.id
_entity.type
_entity.pdbx_description
1 polymer ?
#
loop_
_entity_poly.entity_id
_entity_poly.type
_entity_poly.pdbx_seq_one_letter_code
_entity_poly.pdbx_strand_id
1 'polypeptide(L)'
;MMLKKLIRNEKGLTLIELLAVIVILGIIAAIAIPSIGGLIDNSKKDAHVANAQQMINAAKIAVTADKSLLPAEGKGKVVSLKYLEDNGYLEKIKDPDKTEEGYVENVPDYSGTADPQVSDDLSLGGQGQGEVNQPSSGSYVVIVNKNNKLSYSVKLVNKKRGVQTGGTSGAAGKAVAGEAVKEEDLKRSEVR
;
A
#
# COMPACT_ATOMS: atom_id res chain seq x y z
N MET A 1 -78.72 9.94 -1.36
CA MET A 1 -77.57 9.46 -2.15
C MET A 1 -76.61 8.77 -1.19
N MET A 2 -76.36 7.48 -1.39
CA MET A 2 -75.72 6.59 -0.42
C MET A 2 -74.20 6.59 -0.64
N LEU A 3 -73.44 7.26 0.23
CA LEU A 3 -71.98 7.21 0.17
C LEU A 3 -71.51 5.92 0.85
N LYS A 4 -71.36 4.85 0.04
CA LYS A 4 -70.83 3.56 0.48
C LYS A 4 -69.42 3.76 1.03
N LYS A 5 -69.30 3.66 2.35
CA LYS A 5 -68.05 3.72 3.11
C LYS A 5 -67.23 2.47 2.78
N LEU A 6 -66.22 2.61 1.92
CA LEU A 6 -65.16 1.63 1.71
C LEU A 6 -64.26 1.63 2.95
N ILE A 7 -64.64 0.88 3.98
CA ILE A 7 -63.75 0.64 5.13
C ILE A 7 -62.63 -0.29 4.64
N ARG A 8 -61.48 0.29 4.31
CA ARG A 8 -60.25 -0.46 4.06
C ARG A 8 -59.82 -1.14 5.36
N ASN A 9 -59.67 -2.46 5.28
CA ASN A 9 -59.25 -3.32 6.37
C ASN A 9 -57.72 -3.21 6.50
N GLU A 10 -57.24 -2.10 7.05
CA GLU A 10 -55.82 -1.87 7.38
C GLU A 10 -55.47 -2.76 8.58
N LYS A 11 -55.25 -4.07 8.33
CA LYS A 11 -54.66 -4.96 9.33
C LYS A 11 -53.22 -4.50 9.56
N GLY A 12 -53.01 -3.71 10.61
CA GLY A 12 -51.69 -3.23 11.00
C GLY A 12 -50.76 -4.40 11.31
N LEU A 13 -49.51 -4.29 10.88
CA LEU A 13 -48.40 -5.17 11.28
C LEU A 13 -48.40 -5.32 12.80
N THR A 14 -48.31 -6.56 13.27
CA THR A 14 -48.23 -6.82 14.70
C THR A 14 -46.80 -6.57 15.18
N LEU A 15 -46.64 -6.10 16.42
CA LEU A 15 -45.29 -5.89 17.00
C LEU A 15 -44.47 -7.19 17.01
N ILE A 16 -45.13 -8.34 17.13
CA ILE A 16 -44.47 -9.66 17.14
C ILE A 16 -43.87 -10.03 15.78
N GLU A 17 -44.51 -9.67 14.66
CA GLU A 17 -43.95 -9.89 13.32
C GLU A 17 -42.70 -9.04 13.11
N LEU A 18 -42.72 -7.77 13.52
CA LEU A 18 -41.55 -6.92 13.44
C LEU A 18 -40.42 -7.45 14.34
N LEU A 19 -40.76 -7.92 15.54
CA LEU A 19 -39.82 -8.50 16.51
C LEU A 19 -39.12 -9.76 15.94
N ALA A 20 -39.87 -10.66 15.32
CA ALA A 20 -39.30 -11.89 14.74
C ALA A 20 -38.28 -11.56 13.64
N VAL A 21 -38.55 -10.56 12.80
CA VAL A 21 -37.64 -10.14 11.72
C VAL A 21 -36.33 -9.57 12.27
N ILE A 22 -36.39 -8.67 13.26
CA ILE A 22 -35.17 -8.08 13.83
C ILE A 22 -34.31 -9.13 14.54
N VAL A 23 -34.91 -10.16 15.14
CA VAL A 23 -34.16 -11.26 15.77
C VAL A 23 -33.40 -12.06 14.73
N ILE A 24 -34.05 -12.43 13.62
CA ILE A 24 -33.40 -13.15 12.52
C ILE A 24 -32.28 -12.31 11.91
N LEU A 25 -32.52 -11.02 11.63
CA LEU A 25 -31.51 -10.09 11.12
C LEU A 25 -30.33 -9.94 12.09
N GLY A 26 -30.59 -9.93 13.41
CA GLY A 26 -29.56 -9.86 14.44
C GLY A 26 -28.63 -11.08 14.44
N ILE A 27 -29.19 -12.29 14.31
CA ILE A 27 -28.41 -13.53 14.24
C ILE A 27 -27.54 -13.55 12.97
N ILE A 28 -28.09 -13.16 11.82
CA ILE A 28 -27.35 -13.09 10.56
C ILE A 28 -26.22 -12.05 10.67
N ALA A 29 -26.52 -10.86 11.19
CA ALA A 29 -25.53 -9.80 11.37
C ALA A 29 -24.37 -10.21 12.29
N ALA A 30 -24.66 -10.94 13.37
CA ALA A 30 -23.65 -11.40 14.32
C ALA A 30 -22.56 -12.28 13.67
N ILE A 31 -22.93 -13.12 12.70
CA ILE A 31 -21.99 -14.01 11.98
C ILE A 31 -21.35 -13.27 10.78
N ALA A 32 -22.13 -12.46 10.07
CA ALA A 32 -21.69 -11.81 8.84
C ALA A 32 -20.66 -10.69 9.07
N ILE A 33 -20.83 -9.87 10.11
CA ILE A 33 -19.98 -8.69 10.35
C ILE A 33 -18.49 -9.07 10.54
N PRO A 34 -18.12 -10.03 11.42
CA PRO A 34 -16.72 -10.43 11.58
C PRO A 34 -16.09 -10.99 10.30
N SER A 35 -16.85 -11.78 9.53
CA SER A 35 -16.38 -12.40 8.28
C SER A 35 -16.10 -11.36 7.19
N ILE A 36 -17.02 -10.40 7.00
CA ILE A 36 -16.86 -9.31 6.02
C ILE A 36 -15.68 -8.41 6.39
N GLY A 37 -15.46 -8.15 7.68
CA GLY A 37 -14.31 -7.36 8.16
C GLY A 37 -12.96 -7.95 7.72
N GLY A 38 -12.77 -9.26 7.89
CA GLY A 38 -11.55 -9.95 7.45
C GLY A 38 -11.36 -9.97 5.93
N LEU A 39 -12.46 -10.11 5.18
CA LEU A 39 -12.42 -10.05 3.71
C LEU A 39 -12.01 -8.66 3.20
N ILE A 40 -12.57 -7.60 3.78
CA ILE A 40 -12.20 -6.21 3.45
C ILE A 40 -10.72 -5.98 3.79
N ASP A 41 -10.24 -6.48 4.92
CA ASP A 41 -8.85 -6.35 5.32
C ASP A 41 -7.88 -6.98 4.31
N ASN A 42 -8.19 -8.20 3.88
CA ASN A 42 -7.42 -8.90 2.86
C ASN A 42 -7.46 -8.16 1.51
N SER A 43 -8.62 -7.64 1.12
CA SER A 43 -8.79 -6.86 -0.12
C SER A 43 -7.94 -5.59 -0.09
N LYS A 44 -7.84 -4.92 1.06
CA LYS A 44 -6.96 -3.77 1.24
C LYS A 44 -5.48 -4.16 1.11
N LYS A 45 -5.07 -5.25 1.75
CA LYS A 45 -3.70 -5.78 1.62
C LYS A 45 -3.36 -6.11 0.17
N ASP A 46 -4.27 -6.74 -0.56
CA ASP A 46 -4.10 -6.98 -2.01
C ASP A 46 -3.92 -5.69 -2.79
N ALA A 47 -4.73 -4.67 -2.49
CA ALA A 47 -4.61 -3.38 -3.14
C ALA A 47 -3.27 -2.68 -2.82
N HIS A 48 -2.73 -2.83 -1.60
CA HIS A 48 -1.38 -2.35 -1.27
C HIS A 48 -0.30 -3.05 -2.10
N VAL A 49 -0.38 -4.38 -2.23
CA VAL A 49 0.56 -5.15 -3.06
C VAL A 49 0.45 -4.73 -4.53
N ALA A 50 -0.76 -4.52 -5.04
CA ALA A 50 -0.99 -4.06 -6.40
C ALA A 50 -0.41 -2.65 -6.64
N ASN A 51 -0.62 -1.71 -5.71
CA ASN A 51 -0.03 -0.37 -5.77
C ASN A 51 1.51 -0.42 -5.75
N ALA A 52 2.10 -1.30 -4.93
CA ALA A 52 3.54 -1.51 -4.88
C ALA A 52 4.08 -2.07 -6.21
N GLN A 53 3.36 -3.02 -6.84
CA GLN A 53 3.70 -3.53 -8.17
C GLN A 53 3.60 -2.45 -9.25
N GLN A 54 2.57 -1.59 -9.19
CA GLN A 54 2.44 -0.44 -10.10
C GLN A 54 3.64 0.50 -9.97
N MET A 55 4.09 0.75 -8.74
CA MET A 55 5.25 1.59 -8.46
C MET A 55 6.55 1.00 -9.03
N ILE A 56 6.76 -0.31 -8.92
CA ILE A 56 7.89 -0.99 -9.59
C ILE A 56 7.81 -0.83 -11.11
N ASN A 57 6.62 -1.04 -11.69
CA ASN A 57 6.43 -0.91 -13.13
C ASN A 57 6.70 0.53 -13.61
N ALA A 58 6.28 1.53 -12.85
CA ALA A 58 6.59 2.93 -13.10
C ALA A 58 8.10 3.20 -13.03
N ALA A 59 8.81 2.65 -12.05
CA ALA A 59 10.26 2.77 -11.97
C ALA A 59 10.98 2.10 -13.16
N LYS A 60 10.51 0.96 -13.65
CA LYS A 60 11.03 0.31 -14.87
C LYS A 60 10.87 1.21 -16.10
N ILE A 61 9.70 1.85 -16.25
CA ILE A 61 9.45 2.83 -17.32
C ILE A 61 10.40 4.02 -17.15
N ALA A 62 10.51 4.55 -15.93
CA ALA A 62 11.38 5.68 -15.62
C ALA A 62 12.85 5.42 -15.99
N VAL A 63 13.40 4.26 -15.61
CA VAL A 63 14.78 3.86 -15.97
C VAL A 63 14.98 3.71 -17.47
N THR A 64 13.94 3.30 -18.19
CA THR A 64 13.99 3.16 -19.65
C THR A 64 13.95 4.53 -20.34
N ALA A 65 13.17 5.47 -19.80
CA ALA A 65 13.02 6.82 -20.33
C ALA A 65 14.19 7.74 -19.97
N ASP A 66 14.72 7.61 -18.76
CA ASP A 66 15.82 8.41 -18.23
C ASP A 66 16.97 7.54 -17.75
N LYS A 67 18.06 7.56 -18.52
CA LYS A 67 19.28 6.81 -18.22
C LYS A 67 19.97 7.28 -16.95
N SER A 68 19.68 8.48 -16.43
CA SER A 68 20.24 8.96 -15.17
C SER A 68 19.80 8.12 -13.97
N LEU A 69 18.66 7.43 -14.11
CA LEU A 69 18.10 6.53 -13.12
C LEU A 69 18.69 5.12 -13.18
N LEU A 70 19.42 4.79 -14.25
CA LEU A 70 20.07 3.50 -14.40
C LEU A 70 21.35 3.48 -13.55
N PRO A 71 21.42 2.66 -12.49
CA PRO A 71 22.64 2.56 -11.68
C PRO A 71 23.78 1.97 -12.51
N ALA A 72 25.01 2.43 -12.27
CA ALA A 72 26.20 1.79 -12.83
C ALA A 72 26.31 0.33 -12.38
N GLU A 73 27.10 -0.46 -13.10
CA GLU A 73 27.32 -1.87 -12.79
C GLU A 73 27.86 -2.04 -11.36
N GLY A 74 27.20 -2.88 -10.56
CA GLY A 74 27.52 -3.09 -9.14
C GLY A 74 27.05 -1.97 -8.21
N LYS A 75 26.11 -1.13 -8.65
CA LYS A 75 25.50 -0.05 -7.86
C LYS A 75 23.99 -0.21 -7.75
N GLY A 76 23.39 0.54 -6.85
CA GLY A 76 21.95 0.75 -6.84
C GLY A 76 21.57 2.21 -6.72
N LYS A 77 20.28 2.50 -6.85
CA LYS A 77 19.71 3.83 -6.80
C LYS A 77 18.34 3.76 -6.16
N VAL A 78 17.97 4.80 -5.44
CA VAL A 78 16.65 4.96 -4.83
C VAL A 78 15.87 5.99 -5.63
N VAL A 79 14.62 5.69 -5.94
CA VAL A 79 13.68 6.58 -6.60
C VAL A 79 12.42 6.68 -5.74
N SER A 80 12.09 7.88 -5.28
CA SER A 80 10.91 8.14 -4.44
C SER A 80 9.60 7.97 -5.20
N LEU A 81 8.51 7.75 -4.47
CA LEU A 81 7.16 7.82 -5.03
C LEU A 81 6.89 9.20 -5.62
N LYS A 82 7.29 10.28 -4.93
CA LYS A 82 7.15 11.64 -5.42
C LYS A 82 7.81 11.86 -6.79
N TYR A 83 9.00 11.31 -7.02
CA TYR A 83 9.64 11.36 -8.35
C TYR A 83 8.78 10.77 -9.46
N LEU A 84 8.22 9.58 -9.21
CA LEU A 84 7.44 8.86 -10.21
C LEU A 84 6.14 9.61 -10.52
N GLU A 85 5.54 10.25 -9.51
CA GLU A 85 4.34 11.07 -9.68
C GLU A 85 4.64 12.40 -10.39
N ASP A 86 5.62 13.17 -9.93
CA ASP A 86 5.96 14.49 -10.50
C ASP A 86 6.41 14.42 -11.96
N ASN A 87 7.08 13.32 -12.34
CA ASN A 87 7.56 13.12 -13.71
C ASN A 87 6.56 12.32 -14.58
N GLY A 88 5.36 12.03 -14.07
CA GLY A 88 4.29 11.39 -14.84
C GLY A 88 4.53 9.91 -15.18
N TYR A 89 5.45 9.23 -14.49
CA TYR A 89 5.65 7.78 -14.63
C TYR A 89 4.59 6.97 -13.88
N LEU A 90 3.97 7.58 -12.87
CA LEU A 90 2.92 6.98 -12.06
C LEU A 90 1.83 8.02 -11.78
N GLU A 91 0.58 7.65 -12.01
CA GLU A 91 -0.55 8.45 -11.51
C GLU A 91 -0.68 8.28 -10.01
N LYS A 92 -1.16 9.32 -9.32
CA LYS A 92 -1.34 9.30 -7.87
C LYS A 92 -2.16 8.08 -7.44
N ILE A 93 -1.49 7.16 -6.75
CA ILE A 93 -2.09 5.91 -6.31
C ILE A 93 -2.98 6.15 -5.10
N LYS A 94 -4.17 5.54 -5.10
CA LYS A 94 -5.12 5.67 -4.00
C LYS A 94 -4.75 4.75 -2.84
N ASP A 95 -4.70 5.31 -1.63
CA ASP A 95 -4.54 4.54 -0.41
C ASP A 95 -5.80 3.70 -0.08
N PRO A 96 -5.72 2.35 -0.11
CA PRO A 96 -6.83 1.46 0.25
C PRO A 96 -7.31 1.64 1.69
N ASP A 97 -6.43 2.08 2.58
CA ASP A 97 -6.76 2.35 3.98
C ASP A 97 -7.40 3.72 4.20
N LYS A 98 -7.40 4.58 3.18
CA LYS A 98 -7.97 5.94 3.20
C LYS A 98 -7.40 6.77 4.36
N THR A 99 -6.10 6.64 4.63
CA THR A 99 -5.45 7.55 5.57
C THR A 99 -5.47 8.97 5.02
N GLU A 100 -5.60 9.97 5.89
CA GLU A 100 -5.76 11.37 5.46
C GLU A 100 -4.58 11.91 4.63
N GLU A 101 -3.37 11.38 4.89
CA GLU A 101 -2.14 11.78 4.21
C GLU A 101 -1.73 10.82 3.08
N GLY A 102 -2.45 9.72 2.87
CA GLY A 102 -2.09 8.72 1.88
C GLY A 102 -0.71 8.08 2.12
N TYR A 103 -0.04 7.70 1.04
CA TYR A 103 1.33 7.18 1.13
C TYR A 103 2.33 8.31 1.41
N VAL A 104 3.40 7.98 2.14
CA VAL A 104 4.49 8.91 2.39
C VAL A 104 5.33 9.00 1.11
N GLU A 105 5.10 10.02 0.30
CA GLU A 105 5.67 10.12 -1.06
C GLU A 105 7.18 10.45 -1.07
N ASN A 106 7.68 11.11 -0.03
CA ASN A 106 9.06 11.62 0.07
C ASN A 106 9.96 10.67 0.86
N VAL A 107 11.25 10.68 0.54
CA VAL A 107 12.33 10.00 1.27
C VAL A 107 13.25 11.04 1.91
N PRO A 108 13.21 11.23 3.24
CA PRO A 108 13.89 12.36 3.88
C PRO A 108 15.41 12.23 3.99
N ASP A 109 16.04 11.19 3.45
CA ASP A 109 17.42 10.87 3.82
C ASP A 109 18.23 10.21 2.70
N TYR A 110 18.56 10.96 1.63
CA TYR A 110 19.74 10.71 0.79
C TYR A 110 20.42 12.06 0.50
N SER A 111 21.75 12.09 0.63
CA SER A 111 22.65 13.15 0.14
C SER A 111 22.31 14.62 0.44
N GLY A 112 22.00 14.99 1.70
CA GLY A 112 22.31 16.33 2.27
C GLY A 112 21.91 17.58 1.48
N THR A 113 20.98 17.45 0.54
CA THR A 113 20.42 18.51 -0.29
C THR A 113 18.91 18.48 -0.07
N ALA A 114 18.23 19.60 -0.29
CA ALA A 114 16.80 19.68 -0.06
C ALA A 114 16.08 18.75 -1.04
N ASP A 115 15.59 17.62 -0.52
CA ASP A 115 14.64 16.70 -1.17
C ASP A 115 15.12 16.04 -2.50
N PRO A 116 16.22 15.26 -2.51
CA PRO A 116 16.53 14.45 -3.68
C PRO A 116 15.53 13.30 -3.76
N GLN A 117 14.51 13.52 -4.58
CA GLN A 117 13.52 12.54 -5.00
C GLN A 117 14.17 11.30 -5.66
N VAL A 118 15.46 11.37 -6.02
CA VAL A 118 16.30 10.29 -6.57
C VAL A 118 17.69 10.37 -5.94
N SER A 119 18.28 9.22 -5.56
CA SER A 119 19.65 9.18 -5.04
C SER A 119 20.72 9.21 -6.14
N ASP A 120 21.94 9.57 -5.75
CA ASP A 120 23.13 9.20 -6.51
C ASP A 120 23.33 7.67 -6.51
N ASP A 121 24.34 7.20 -7.24
CA ASP A 121 24.70 5.79 -7.28
C ASP A 121 25.22 5.31 -5.92
N LEU A 122 24.46 4.41 -5.31
CA LEU A 122 24.73 3.80 -4.03
C LEU A 122 25.59 2.55 -4.20
N SER A 123 26.58 2.41 -3.33
CA SER A 123 27.36 1.17 -3.24
C SER A 123 26.51 0.04 -2.67
N LEU A 124 26.64 -1.15 -3.26
CA LEU A 124 26.05 -2.37 -2.70
C LEU A 124 26.80 -2.76 -1.40
N GLY A 125 26.05 -3.00 -0.33
CA GLY A 125 26.56 -3.42 0.97
C GLY A 125 27.01 -4.89 1.00
N GLY A 126 27.86 -5.20 1.98
CA GLY A 126 28.44 -6.53 2.18
C GLY A 126 29.34 -6.99 1.03
N GLN A 127 29.75 -8.27 1.03
CA GLN A 127 30.46 -8.92 -0.09
C GLN A 127 29.53 -9.11 -1.31
N GLY A 128 28.94 -8.03 -1.85
CA GLY A 128 28.16 -8.05 -3.09
C GLY A 128 26.78 -8.70 -2.98
N GLN A 129 26.10 -8.64 -1.83
CA GLN A 129 24.80 -9.30 -1.64
C GLN A 129 23.59 -8.55 -2.24
N GLY A 130 23.82 -7.47 -3.01
CA GLY A 130 22.75 -6.85 -3.81
C GLY A 130 21.80 -5.94 -3.02
N GLU A 131 22.19 -5.55 -1.82
CA GLU A 131 21.47 -4.60 -0.98
C GLU A 131 22.19 -3.25 -1.00
N VAL A 132 21.45 -2.14 -1.02
CA VAL A 132 22.01 -0.79 -0.81
C VAL A 132 21.57 -0.28 0.54
N ASN A 133 22.26 0.73 1.09
CA ASN A 133 21.69 1.51 2.19
C ASN A 133 20.33 2.05 1.74
N GLN A 134 19.26 1.86 2.52
CA GLN A 134 17.88 2.24 2.16
C GLN A 134 17.32 3.36 3.05
N PRO A 135 16.41 4.22 2.53
CA PRO A 135 15.80 5.27 3.33
C PRO A 135 15.10 4.71 4.57
N SER A 136 15.33 5.36 5.71
CA SER A 136 14.68 5.00 6.98
C SER A 136 13.16 5.18 6.94
N SER A 137 12.63 6.01 6.04
CA SER A 137 11.21 6.26 5.87
C SER A 137 10.88 6.67 4.43
N GLY A 138 9.58 6.78 4.13
CA GLY A 138 9.11 7.12 2.79
C GLY A 138 8.78 5.91 1.93
N SER A 139 8.11 6.20 0.83
CA SER A 139 7.77 5.24 -0.22
C SER A 139 8.71 5.42 -1.40
N TYR A 140 9.37 4.35 -1.81
CA TYR A 140 10.41 4.40 -2.83
C TYR A 140 10.62 3.03 -3.49
N VAL A 141 11.24 3.06 -4.66
CA VAL A 141 11.78 1.88 -5.34
C VAL A 141 13.31 1.93 -5.24
N VAL A 142 13.89 0.79 -4.92
CA VAL A 142 15.32 0.53 -5.02
C VAL A 142 15.57 -0.21 -6.32
N ILE A 143 16.47 0.31 -7.13
CA ILE A 143 16.93 -0.29 -8.38
C ILE A 143 18.37 -0.71 -8.16
N VAL A 144 18.70 -1.97 -8.41
CA VAL A 144 20.08 -2.48 -8.32
C VAL A 144 20.49 -3.02 -9.67
N ASN A 145 21.66 -2.63 -10.14
CA ASN A 145 22.29 -3.18 -11.34
C ASN A 145 23.46 -4.07 -10.92
N LYS A 146 23.32 -5.38 -11.14
CA LYS A 146 24.36 -6.37 -10.83
C LYS A 146 24.45 -7.39 -11.94
N ASN A 147 25.65 -7.64 -12.43
CA ASN A 147 25.93 -8.49 -13.58
C ASN A 147 25.12 -8.08 -14.82
N ASN A 148 24.97 -6.76 -15.05
CA ASN A 148 24.11 -6.17 -16.09
C ASN A 148 22.63 -6.59 -15.99
N LYS A 149 22.18 -7.04 -14.82
CA LYS A 149 20.78 -7.39 -14.56
C LYS A 149 20.20 -6.41 -13.56
N LEU A 150 19.09 -5.78 -13.94
CA LEU A 150 18.32 -4.91 -13.06
C LEU A 150 17.40 -5.74 -12.15
N SER A 151 17.43 -5.43 -10.87
CA SER A 151 16.49 -5.93 -9.86
C SER A 151 15.81 -4.77 -9.16
N TYR A 152 14.53 -4.96 -8.82
CA TYR A 152 13.68 -3.92 -8.25
C TYR A 152 13.11 -4.39 -6.92
N SER A 153 13.17 -3.51 -5.92
CA SER A 153 12.50 -3.67 -4.63
C SER A 153 11.70 -2.43 -4.31
N VAL A 154 10.56 -2.57 -3.63
CA VAL A 154 9.67 -1.44 -3.31
C VAL A 154 9.36 -1.40 -1.82
N LYS A 155 9.40 -0.20 -1.26
CA LYS A 155 8.80 0.12 0.03
C LYS A 155 7.66 1.11 -0.21
N LEU A 156 6.48 0.77 0.27
CA LEU A 156 5.30 1.62 0.11
C LEU A 156 4.58 1.72 1.45
N VAL A 157 4.61 2.89 2.09
CA VAL A 157 4.16 3.06 3.48
C VAL A 157 3.17 4.22 3.60
N ASN A 158 2.13 4.02 4.38
CA ASN A 158 1.21 5.07 4.85
C ASN A 158 1.20 5.08 6.40
N LYS A 159 0.33 5.88 7.02
CA LYS A 159 0.23 5.97 8.49
C LYS A 159 -0.21 4.68 9.21
N LYS A 160 -0.93 3.81 8.51
CA LYS A 160 -1.58 2.63 9.09
C LYS A 160 -0.84 1.34 8.78
N ARG A 161 -0.33 1.23 7.55
CA ARG A 161 0.27 0.03 6.97
C ARG A 161 1.35 0.34 5.95
N GLY A 162 2.11 -0.68 5.56
CA GLY A 162 2.98 -0.59 4.40
C GLY A 162 3.42 -1.94 3.85
N VAL A 163 3.81 -1.93 2.57
CA VAL A 163 4.53 -3.01 1.90
C VAL A 163 6.01 -2.84 2.22
N GLN A 164 6.52 -3.65 3.14
CA GLN A 164 7.91 -3.61 3.60
C GLN A 164 8.29 -4.95 4.26
N THR A 165 9.57 -5.27 4.29
CA THR A 165 10.05 -6.49 4.95
C THR A 165 9.78 -6.43 6.46
N GLY A 166 9.79 -7.58 7.13
CA GLY A 166 9.59 -7.65 8.58
C GLY A 166 10.72 -7.00 9.37
N GLY A 167 10.59 -5.72 9.72
CA GLY A 167 11.39 -5.08 10.76
C GLY A 167 10.91 -5.51 12.16
N THR A 168 11.84 -5.79 13.07
CA THR A 168 11.52 -6.10 14.48
C THR A 168 10.90 -4.86 15.12
N SER A 169 9.66 -4.91 15.62
CA SER A 169 9.11 -3.81 16.42
C SER A 169 10.09 -3.48 17.56
N GLY A 170 10.72 -2.30 17.51
CA GLY A 170 11.46 -1.78 18.65
C GLY A 170 10.49 -1.65 19.83
N ALA A 171 10.98 -1.92 21.04
CA ALA A 171 10.18 -1.77 22.26
C ALA A 171 9.45 -0.41 22.26
N ALA A 172 8.14 -0.45 22.57
CA ALA A 172 7.25 0.70 22.79
C ALA A 172 7.47 1.91 21.84
N GLY A 173 6.85 1.87 20.67
CA GLY A 173 6.57 3.10 19.90
C GLY A 173 7.67 3.60 18.97
N LYS A 174 8.70 2.80 18.68
CA LYS A 174 9.60 3.05 17.54
C LYS A 174 9.42 1.97 16.48
N ALA A 175 8.78 2.33 15.37
CA ALA A 175 8.80 1.52 14.15
C ALA A 175 10.26 1.33 13.73
N VAL A 176 10.79 0.11 13.83
CA VAL A 176 11.96 -0.25 13.02
C VAL A 176 11.39 -0.39 11.62
N ALA A 177 11.69 0.59 10.77
CA ALA A 177 11.15 0.66 9.44
C ALA A 177 11.62 -0.57 8.65
N GLY A 178 10.66 -1.33 8.12
CA GLY A 178 10.98 -2.45 7.24
C GLY A 178 11.73 -1.96 6.01
N GLU A 179 12.42 -2.86 5.33
CA GLU A 179 13.13 -2.56 4.09
C GLU A 179 12.20 -2.74 2.88
N ALA A 180 12.67 -2.31 1.71
CA ALA A 180 11.98 -2.55 0.45
C ALA A 180 11.90 -4.05 0.14
N VAL A 181 10.72 -4.50 -0.28
CA VAL A 181 10.43 -5.88 -0.65
C VAL A 181 10.76 -6.10 -2.12
N LYS A 182 11.49 -7.16 -2.45
CA LYS A 182 11.80 -7.53 -3.83
C LYS A 182 10.53 -7.83 -4.62
N GLU A 183 10.52 -7.50 -5.90
CA GLU A 183 9.38 -7.75 -6.80
C GLU A 183 8.87 -9.20 -6.72
N GLU A 184 9.77 -10.17 -6.73
CA GLU A 184 9.45 -11.60 -6.68
C GLU A 184 8.88 -12.07 -5.34
N ASP A 185 9.09 -11.30 -4.27
CA ASP A 185 8.63 -11.59 -2.92
C ASP A 185 7.34 -10.83 -2.54
N LEU A 186 6.81 -10.01 -3.45
CA LEU A 186 5.60 -9.22 -3.22
C LEU A 186 4.37 -10.10 -3.00
N LYS A 187 3.88 -10.08 -1.76
CA LYS A 187 2.70 -10.85 -1.33
C LYS A 187 2.06 -10.21 -0.10
N ARG A 188 0.83 -10.62 0.21
CA ARG A 188 0.05 -10.08 1.34
C ARG A 188 0.77 -10.12 2.69
N SER A 189 1.67 -11.08 2.93
CA SER A 189 2.40 -11.19 4.21
C SER A 189 3.38 -10.05 4.46
N GLU A 190 3.76 -9.33 3.39
CA GLU A 190 4.64 -8.17 3.46
C GLU A 190 3.86 -6.87 3.68
N VAL A 191 2.52 -6.93 3.75
CA VAL A 191 1.69 -5.80 4.17
C VAL A 191 1.54 -5.83 5.69
N ARG A 192 2.21 -4.89 6.34
CA ARG A 192 2.21 -4.72 7.81
C ARG A 192 1.30 -3.60 8.22
#